data_AF-A0A9D9Q9A7-F1
#
_entry.id   AF-A0A9D9Q9A7-F1
#
_cell.length_a   1.000
_cell.length_b   1.000
_cell.length_c   1.000
_cell.angle_alpha   90.00
_cell.angle_beta   90.00
_cell.angle_gamma   90.00
#
_symmetry.space_group_name_H-M   'P 1'
#
loop_
_entity.id
_entity.type
_entity.pdbx_description
1 polymer ?
#
loop_
_entity_poly.entity_id
_entity_poly.type
_entity_poly.pdbx_seq_one_letter_code
_entity_poly.pdbx_strand_id
1 'polypeptide(L)'
;MKKILPPIMLFLCVFALLQCCLPYTFLSWEEHGLFLHTPDWRSEVFSGSLPLVTYVTSWIVQFFHYPMVGAALIAFGTTLIFLLLCVLMPKARKAIWIVFALLLIAGVCVLGTNKAIREIERWAKLEHVAQKKKWNEVLAIATPERAKKDRRMMPYALLALSEKGELANRMFTYPILGVEDFLYVDWYSRESGFFNSLFYESFGSVNEAVHQTFQSATYLPHGTSFGTLRRLVLLYRKQGNDTLADKYATILNQSTLHNYSLGKRANVSGEGAPDSIDSLKQTSAKASLITRDAFYNVGQMLAQGHITQANVDRFLCMALANRDLKIFYRALKLYVDIKRPLPKHYQEALLLLSSFDDSVDISEVKIDEGVRNAFETERNRDTFFGYYFSVPQQNGGGNPIEPSGQNASRQGSGFKVGS
;
A
#
# COMPACT_ATOMS: atom_id res chain seq x y z
N MET A 1 -1.66 13.03 49.28
CA MET A 1 -1.70 13.62 47.92
C MET A 1 -0.32 13.91 47.31
N LYS A 2 0.59 14.67 47.94
CA LYS A 2 1.88 15.09 47.32
C LYS A 2 2.81 13.97 46.83
N LYS A 3 2.71 12.74 47.37
CA LYS A 3 3.55 11.59 46.95
C LYS A 3 3.05 10.86 45.69
N ILE A 4 1.79 11.02 45.31
CA ILE A 4 1.13 10.29 44.20
C ILE A 4 1.05 11.16 42.93
N LEU A 5 1.00 12.49 43.10
CA LEU A 5 0.95 13.44 41.99
C LEU A 5 2.06 13.24 40.96
N PRO A 6 3.33 13.01 41.36
CA PRO A 6 4.40 12.99 40.38
C PRO A 6 4.36 11.75 39.44
N PRO A 7 4.12 10.50 39.92
CA PRO A 7 3.87 9.35 39.02
C PRO A 7 2.69 9.55 38.07
N ILE A 8 1.59 10.18 38.54
CA ILE A 8 0.45 10.49 37.68
C ILE A 8 0.85 11.46 36.57
N MET A 9 1.60 12.51 36.89
CA MET A 9 2.10 13.44 35.87
C MET A 9 2.99 12.75 34.85
N LEU A 10 3.92 11.89 35.30
CA LEU A 10 4.79 11.14 34.39
C LEU A 10 3.95 10.29 33.42
N PHE A 11 2.97 9.55 33.94
CA PHE A 11 2.05 8.76 33.13
C PHE A 11 1.35 9.62 32.08
N LEU A 12 0.71 10.72 32.49
CA LEU A 12 -0.05 11.60 31.59
C LEU A 12 0.84 12.24 30.52
N CYS A 13 2.05 12.67 30.89
CA CYS A 13 2.98 13.27 29.93
C CYS A 13 3.50 12.25 28.91
N VAL A 14 3.89 11.05 29.34
CA VAL A 14 4.34 9.99 28.43
C VAL A 14 3.19 9.55 27.53
N PHE A 15 2.00 9.35 28.10
CA PHE A 15 0.80 9.00 27.35
C PHE A 15 0.48 10.04 26.26
N ALA A 16 0.42 11.32 26.63
CA ALA A 16 0.13 12.40 25.68
C ALA A 16 1.21 12.52 24.59
N LEU A 17 2.49 12.40 24.97
CA LEU A 17 3.60 12.43 24.02
C LEU A 17 3.46 11.30 22.99
N LEU A 18 3.26 10.06 23.43
CA LEU A 18 3.12 8.91 22.54
C LEU A 18 1.88 9.01 21.66
N GLN A 19 0.74 9.40 22.22
CA GLN A 19 -0.52 9.53 21.48
C GLN A 19 -0.50 10.63 20.43
N CYS A 20 0.23 11.72 20.67
CA CYS A 20 0.36 12.82 19.72
C CYS A 20 1.43 12.55 18.65
N CYS A 21 2.50 11.84 19.01
CA CYS A 21 3.66 11.70 18.13
C CYS A 21 3.71 10.38 17.35
N LEU A 22 3.19 9.27 17.89
CA LEU A 22 3.35 7.91 17.38
C LEU A 22 2.06 7.06 17.26
N PRO A 23 0.83 7.62 17.10
CA PRO A 23 -0.38 6.80 17.05
C PRO A 23 -0.39 5.79 15.90
N TYR A 24 0.13 6.13 14.72
CA TYR A 24 0.16 5.23 13.57
C TYR A 24 1.32 4.24 13.63
N THR A 25 2.43 4.60 14.27
CA THR A 25 3.53 3.67 14.55
C THR A 25 3.04 2.51 15.42
N PHE A 26 2.17 2.76 16.40
CA PHE A 26 1.54 1.67 17.17
C PHE A 26 0.69 0.74 16.32
N LEU A 27 -0.14 1.29 15.43
CA LEU A 27 -0.92 0.48 14.49
C LEU A 27 -0.01 -0.36 13.59
N SER A 28 1.07 0.24 13.10
CA SER A 28 2.06 -0.45 12.26
C SER A 28 2.75 -1.59 13.02
N TRP A 29 3.12 -1.37 14.28
CA TRP A 29 3.70 -2.44 15.11
C TRP A 29 2.72 -3.60 15.32
N GLU A 30 1.45 -3.30 15.55
CA GLU A 30 0.42 -4.33 15.64
C GLU A 30 0.23 -5.07 14.31
N GLU A 31 0.10 -4.34 13.20
CA GLU A 31 -0.11 -4.92 11.87
C GLU A 31 1.01 -5.87 11.46
N HIS A 32 2.25 -5.63 11.91
CA HIS A 32 3.42 -6.47 11.64
C HIS A 32 3.73 -7.50 12.73
N GLY A 33 3.06 -7.41 13.88
CA GLY A 33 3.21 -8.34 14.98
C GLY A 33 2.43 -9.64 14.80
N LEU A 34 2.77 -10.64 15.61
CA LEU A 34 2.02 -11.89 15.73
C LEU A 34 2.15 -12.42 17.15
N PHE A 35 1.02 -12.87 17.71
CA PHE A 35 0.95 -13.62 18.96
C PHE A 35 -0.16 -14.66 18.86
N LEU A 36 0.16 -15.92 19.15
CA LEU A 36 -0.78 -17.04 19.08
C LEU A 36 -0.63 -17.92 20.32
N HIS A 37 -1.74 -18.40 20.87
CA HIS A 37 -1.75 -19.36 21.99
C HIS A 37 -1.39 -20.79 21.57
N THR A 38 -1.04 -21.02 20.31
CA THR A 38 -0.72 -22.35 19.78
C THR A 38 0.58 -22.90 20.36
N PRO A 39 0.69 -24.23 20.56
CA PRO A 39 1.94 -24.86 20.98
C PRO A 39 3.10 -24.59 20.03
N ASP A 40 2.85 -24.63 18.72
CA ASP A 40 3.89 -24.46 17.69
C ASP A 40 4.53 -23.07 17.75
N TRP A 41 3.70 -22.02 17.78
CA TRP A 41 4.18 -20.64 17.89
C TRP A 41 4.96 -20.42 19.20
N ARG A 42 4.48 -20.99 20.31
CA ARG A 42 5.21 -20.93 21.58
C ARG A 42 6.56 -21.64 21.48
N SER A 43 6.60 -22.85 20.90
CA SER A 43 7.85 -23.59 20.72
C SER A 43 8.86 -22.79 19.90
N GLU A 44 8.42 -22.13 18.82
CA GLU A 44 9.25 -21.25 18.01
C GLU A 44 9.82 -20.10 18.86
N VAL A 45 8.97 -19.36 19.59
CA VAL A 45 9.41 -18.25 20.45
C VAL A 45 10.39 -18.69 21.53
N PHE A 46 10.14 -19.84 22.18
CA PHE A 46 10.98 -20.36 23.26
C PHE A 46 12.31 -20.96 22.79
N SER A 47 12.46 -21.19 21.48
CA SER A 47 13.74 -21.57 20.87
C SER A 47 14.64 -20.38 20.51
N GLY A 48 14.09 -19.16 20.53
CA GLY A 48 14.82 -17.93 20.23
C GLY A 48 15.59 -17.34 21.43
N SER A 49 16.23 -16.20 21.20
CA SER A 49 16.88 -15.43 22.26
C SER A 49 15.84 -14.63 23.08
N LEU A 50 16.09 -14.51 24.40
CA LEU A 50 15.23 -13.78 25.34
C LEU A 50 13.73 -14.18 25.24
N PRO A 51 13.39 -15.48 25.34
CA PRO A 51 12.07 -15.98 24.99
C PRO A 51 10.93 -15.38 25.82
N LEU A 52 11.17 -15.14 27.12
CA LEU A 52 10.18 -14.50 28.00
C LEU A 52 9.90 -13.05 27.59
N VAL A 53 10.92 -12.30 27.16
CA VAL A 53 10.75 -10.91 26.71
C VAL A 53 9.92 -10.92 25.42
N THR A 54 10.31 -11.72 24.44
CA THR A 54 9.60 -11.85 23.16
C THR A 54 8.16 -12.29 23.33
N TYR A 55 7.90 -13.27 24.20
CA TYR A 55 6.55 -13.73 24.49
C TYR A 55 5.67 -12.60 25.07
N VAL A 56 6.18 -11.87 26.07
CA VAL A 56 5.44 -10.77 26.72
C VAL A 56 5.28 -9.58 25.77
N THR A 57 6.30 -9.20 25.01
CA THR A 57 6.21 -8.07 24.08
C THR A 57 5.25 -8.37 22.94
N SER A 58 5.31 -9.55 22.34
CA SER A 58 4.34 -9.96 21.31
C SER A 58 2.90 -9.99 21.84
N TRP A 59 2.72 -10.43 23.09
CA TRP A 59 1.41 -10.36 23.75
C TRP A 59 0.93 -8.93 23.98
N ILE A 60 1.82 -7.99 24.32
CA ILE A 60 1.46 -6.57 24.50
C ILE A 60 1.14 -5.90 23.14
N VAL A 61 1.93 -6.17 22.11
CA VAL A 61 1.83 -5.53 20.80
C VAL A 61 0.47 -5.73 20.14
N GLN A 62 -0.21 -6.85 20.37
CA GLN A 62 -1.56 -7.06 19.82
C GLN A 62 -2.56 -5.97 20.26
N PHE A 63 -2.38 -5.39 21.45
CA PHE A 63 -3.25 -4.33 21.97
C PHE A 63 -3.03 -2.97 21.31
N PHE A 64 -1.92 -2.81 20.56
CA PHE A 64 -1.62 -1.58 19.83
C PHE A 64 -2.56 -1.36 18.64
N HIS A 65 -3.41 -2.34 18.34
CA HIS A 65 -4.59 -2.20 17.48
C HIS A 65 -5.45 -0.97 17.87
N TYR A 66 -5.48 -0.66 19.17
CA TYR A 66 -6.01 0.59 19.69
C TYR A 66 -4.84 1.47 20.17
N PRO A 67 -4.44 2.52 19.43
CA PRO A 67 -3.25 3.32 19.75
C PRO A 67 -3.26 3.94 21.15
N MET A 68 -4.44 4.35 21.62
CA MET A 68 -4.60 4.87 22.99
C MET A 68 -4.29 3.81 24.04
N VAL A 69 -4.69 2.55 23.81
CA VAL A 69 -4.37 1.45 24.72
C VAL A 69 -2.87 1.18 24.69
N GLY A 70 -2.25 1.17 23.51
CA GLY A 70 -0.80 1.03 23.37
C GLY A 70 0.00 2.12 24.09
N ALA A 71 -0.38 3.38 23.88
CA ALA A 71 0.21 4.52 24.59
C ALA A 71 0.05 4.39 26.11
N ALA A 72 -1.12 3.95 26.59
CA ALA A 72 -1.38 3.75 28.00
C ALA A 72 -0.55 2.61 28.60
N LEU A 73 -0.39 1.48 27.90
CA LEU A 73 0.42 0.35 28.35
C LEU A 73 1.90 0.72 28.48
N ILE A 74 2.45 1.44 27.50
CA ILE A 74 3.84 1.91 27.56
C ILE A 74 4.00 2.94 28.69
N ALA A 75 3.11 3.93 28.78
CA ALA A 75 3.16 4.94 29.83
C ALA A 75 3.04 4.30 31.23
N PHE A 76 2.21 3.28 31.38
CA PHE A 76 2.06 2.52 32.62
C PHE A 76 3.36 1.77 32.95
N GLY A 77 3.94 1.05 32.00
CA GLY A 77 5.21 0.36 32.17
C GLY A 77 6.35 1.30 32.57
N THR A 78 6.48 2.44 31.88
CA THR A 78 7.47 3.48 32.24
C THR A 78 7.25 4.02 33.65
N THR A 79 6.00 4.26 34.04
CA THR A 79 5.65 4.75 35.38
C THR A 79 5.92 3.69 36.46
N LEU A 80 5.68 2.42 36.17
CA LEU A 80 5.96 1.32 37.10
C LEU A 80 7.48 1.16 37.33
N ILE A 81 8.28 1.24 36.26
CA ILE A 81 9.76 1.24 36.37
C ILE A 81 10.23 2.42 37.23
N PHE A 82 9.68 3.62 36.97
CA PHE A 82 9.96 4.80 37.76
C PHE A 82 9.65 4.59 39.27
N LEU A 83 8.48 4.03 39.58
CA LEU A 83 8.07 3.73 40.96
C LEU A 83 8.97 2.68 41.61
N LEU A 84 9.28 1.60 40.89
CA LEU A 84 10.17 0.54 41.35
C LEU A 84 11.54 1.10 41.73
N LEU A 85 12.15 1.93 40.87
CA LEU A 85 13.43 2.58 41.16
C LEU A 85 13.35 3.48 42.40
N CYS A 86 12.24 4.21 42.59
CA CYS A 86 12.02 5.05 43.77
C CYS A 86 11.83 4.27 45.08
N VAL A 87 11.41 3.00 44.99
CA VAL A 87 11.28 2.07 46.11
C VAL A 87 12.62 1.40 46.41
N LEU A 88 13.31 0.91 45.39
CA LEU A 88 14.61 0.23 45.52
C LEU A 88 15.73 1.19 45.93
N MET A 89 15.69 2.45 45.47
CA MET A 89 16.73 3.45 45.70
C MET A 89 16.17 4.73 46.35
N PRO A 90 15.67 4.68 47.59
CA PRO A 90 14.96 5.81 48.21
C PRO A 90 15.85 7.04 48.40
N LYS A 91 17.16 6.85 48.66
CA LYS A 91 18.13 7.95 48.79
C LYS A 91 18.38 8.68 47.47
N ALA A 92 18.22 7.99 46.33
CA ALA A 92 18.43 8.55 45.00
C ALA A 92 17.16 9.15 44.37
N ARG A 93 16.02 9.16 45.09
CA ARG A 93 14.71 9.55 44.54
C ARG A 93 14.73 10.88 43.78
N LYS A 94 15.40 11.92 44.31
CA LYS A 94 15.53 13.22 43.63
C LYS A 94 16.28 13.11 42.29
N ALA A 95 17.35 12.32 42.23
CA ALA A 95 18.10 12.09 41.00
C ALA A 95 17.26 11.31 39.98
N ILE A 96 16.52 10.28 40.41
CA ILE A 96 15.61 9.52 39.53
C ILE A 96 14.55 10.45 38.90
N TRP A 97 13.97 11.36 39.69
CA TRP A 97 13.06 12.39 39.18
C TRP A 97 13.69 13.25 38.08
N ILE A 98 14.89 13.76 38.33
CA ILE A 98 15.62 14.60 37.36
C ILE A 98 15.89 13.81 36.08
N VAL A 99 16.35 12.56 36.19
CA VAL A 99 16.63 11.70 35.04
C VAL A 99 15.38 11.47 34.20
N PHE A 100 14.24 11.09 34.80
CA PHE A 100 13.00 10.88 34.05
C PHE A 100 12.44 12.17 33.44
N ALA A 101 12.59 13.31 34.12
CA ALA A 101 12.22 14.60 33.56
C ALA A 101 13.09 14.94 32.33
N LEU A 102 14.41 14.71 32.40
CA LEU A 102 15.32 14.90 31.28
C LEU A 102 15.01 13.95 30.12
N LEU A 103 14.69 12.68 30.41
CA LEU A 103 14.28 11.70 29.39
C LEU A 103 12.97 12.10 28.72
N LEU A 104 12.01 12.65 29.48
CA LEU A 104 10.75 13.15 28.91
C LEU A 104 11.00 14.35 27.99
N ILE A 105 11.83 15.31 28.42
CA ILE A 105 12.21 16.46 27.59
C ILE A 105 12.94 15.98 26.33
N ALA A 106 13.90 15.08 26.47
CA ALA A 106 14.60 14.47 25.34
C ALA A 106 13.62 13.73 24.41
N GLY A 107 12.65 13.01 24.96
CA GLY A 107 11.59 12.34 24.21
C GLY A 107 10.74 13.32 23.41
N VAL A 108 10.31 14.44 24.00
CA VAL A 108 9.59 15.51 23.30
C VAL A 108 10.43 16.06 22.16
N CYS A 109 11.70 16.38 22.41
CA CYS A 109 12.61 16.90 21.40
C CYS A 109 12.80 15.89 20.26
N VAL A 110 13.11 14.63 20.57
CA VAL A 110 13.39 13.60 19.57
C VAL A 110 12.13 13.25 18.78
N LEU A 111 11.02 12.91 19.44
CA LEU A 111 9.79 12.50 18.74
C LEU A 111 9.14 13.66 17.98
N GLY A 112 9.29 14.90 18.47
CA GLY A 112 8.73 16.09 17.84
C GLY A 112 9.55 16.62 16.66
N THR A 113 10.89 16.53 16.73
CA THR A 113 11.78 17.20 15.75
C THR A 113 12.57 16.25 14.85
N ASN A 114 12.73 14.97 15.23
CA ASN A 114 13.49 14.02 14.42
C ASN A 114 12.74 13.68 13.13
N LYS A 115 13.30 14.10 12.00
CA LYS A 115 12.71 13.91 10.67
C LYS A 115 12.46 12.44 10.34
N ALA A 116 13.36 11.53 10.72
CA ALA A 116 13.24 10.10 10.42
C ALA A 116 12.04 9.47 11.16
N ILE A 117 11.86 9.80 12.44
CA ILE A 117 10.72 9.30 13.23
C ILE A 117 9.40 9.85 12.68
N ARG A 118 9.37 11.14 12.33
CA ARG A 118 8.19 11.77 11.72
C ARG A 118 7.88 11.22 10.33
N GLU A 119 8.89 10.71 9.63
CA GLU A 119 8.72 10.03 8.34
C GLU A 119 8.15 8.62 8.52
N ILE A 120 8.67 7.83 9.47
CA ILE A 120 8.10 6.52 9.83
C ILE A 120 6.62 6.65 10.18
N GLU A 121 6.28 7.61 11.06
CA GLU A 121 4.89 7.87 11.45
C GLU A 121 4.01 8.27 10.26
N ARG A 122 4.56 9.04 9.30
CA ARG A 122 3.83 9.44 8.10
C ARG A 122 3.56 8.25 7.18
N TRP A 123 4.54 7.37 7.00
CA TRP A 123 4.39 6.16 6.20
C TRP A 123 3.38 5.20 6.83
N ALA A 124 3.47 4.97 8.14
CA ALA A 124 2.48 4.20 8.88
C ALA A 124 1.07 4.80 8.74
N LYS A 125 0.95 6.14 8.79
CA LYS A 125 -0.32 6.82 8.53
C LYS A 125 -0.82 6.57 7.10
N LEU A 126 0.05 6.73 6.11
CA LEU A 126 -0.27 6.58 4.68
C LEU A 126 -0.84 5.18 4.39
N GLU A 127 -0.14 4.14 4.85
CA GLU A 127 -0.58 2.74 4.70
C GLU A 127 -1.93 2.51 5.35
N HIS A 128 -2.08 2.96 6.61
CA HIS A 128 -3.32 2.77 7.36
C HIS A 128 -4.52 3.45 6.70
N VAL A 129 -4.39 4.72 6.29
CA VAL A 129 -5.51 5.44 5.64
C VAL A 129 -5.80 4.91 4.24
N ALA A 130 -4.80 4.40 3.51
CA ALA A 130 -4.98 3.73 2.23
C ALA A 130 -5.74 2.40 2.41
N GLN A 131 -5.38 1.59 3.41
CA GLN A 131 -6.10 0.34 3.73
C GLN A 131 -7.57 0.59 4.08
N LYS A 132 -7.85 1.68 4.79
CA LYS A 132 -9.22 2.14 5.13
C LYS A 132 -9.92 2.86 3.98
N LYS A 133 -9.31 2.93 2.79
CA LYS A 133 -9.84 3.59 1.58
C LYS A 133 -10.19 5.07 1.78
N LYS A 134 -9.47 5.75 2.68
CA LYS A 134 -9.66 7.19 2.93
C LYS A 134 -8.82 8.02 1.96
N TRP A 135 -9.22 7.99 0.69
CA TRP A 135 -8.44 8.54 -0.43
C TRP A 135 -8.13 10.03 -0.33
N ASN A 136 -9.02 10.83 0.27
CA ASN A 136 -8.74 12.25 0.53
C ASN A 136 -7.55 12.44 1.51
N GLU A 137 -7.46 11.60 2.55
CA GLU A 137 -6.33 11.63 3.48
C GLU A 137 -5.04 11.15 2.82
N VAL A 138 -5.13 10.13 1.95
CA VAL A 138 -3.98 9.66 1.13
C VAL A 138 -3.42 10.82 0.31
N LEU A 139 -4.25 11.57 -0.42
CA LEU A 139 -3.80 12.69 -1.25
C LEU A 139 -3.27 13.88 -0.42
N ALA A 140 -3.77 14.08 0.80
CA ALA A 140 -3.22 15.09 1.72
C ALA A 140 -1.82 14.71 2.26
N ILE A 141 -1.49 13.41 2.29
CA ILE A 141 -0.17 12.90 2.69
C ILE A 141 0.76 12.86 1.47
N ALA A 142 0.32 12.23 0.39
CA ALA A 142 1.04 12.05 -0.86
C ALA A 142 0.74 13.21 -1.82
N THR A 143 1.18 14.42 -1.45
CA THR A 143 1.06 15.61 -2.31
C THR A 143 2.05 15.55 -3.48
N PRO A 144 1.82 16.28 -4.58
CA PRO A 144 2.76 16.35 -5.70
C PRO A 144 4.18 16.72 -5.28
N GLU A 145 4.35 17.69 -4.37
CA GLU A 145 5.65 18.16 -3.91
C GLU A 145 6.40 17.10 -3.10
N ARG A 146 5.66 16.28 -2.34
CA ARG A 146 6.23 15.16 -1.59
C ARG A 146 6.55 14.00 -2.52
N ALA A 147 5.65 13.64 -3.43
CA ALA A 147 5.89 12.60 -4.43
C ALA A 147 7.08 12.93 -5.35
N LYS A 148 7.35 14.22 -5.58
CA LYS A 148 8.57 14.68 -6.27
C LYS A 148 9.85 14.42 -5.50
N LYS A 149 9.83 14.56 -4.17
CA LYS A 149 10.99 14.30 -3.30
C LYS A 149 11.15 12.81 -2.99
N ASP A 150 10.02 12.13 -2.83
CA ASP A 150 9.92 10.73 -2.46
C ASP A 150 8.93 10.04 -3.39
N ARG A 151 9.47 9.48 -4.48
CA ARG A 151 8.71 8.85 -5.55
C ARG A 151 7.85 7.68 -5.08
N ARG A 152 8.21 7.06 -3.95
CA ARG A 152 7.45 5.97 -3.35
C ARG A 152 6.01 6.39 -3.00
N MET A 153 5.73 7.67 -2.81
CA MET A 153 4.35 8.11 -2.56
C MET A 153 3.47 8.08 -3.83
N MET A 154 4.07 7.94 -5.02
CA MET A 154 3.39 8.00 -6.30
C MET A 154 2.28 6.95 -6.45
N PRO A 155 2.54 5.64 -6.24
CA PRO A 155 1.51 4.63 -6.48
C PRO A 155 0.28 4.83 -5.59
N TYR A 156 0.48 5.26 -4.33
CA TYR A 156 -0.61 5.64 -3.42
C TYR A 156 -1.44 6.82 -3.93
N ALA A 157 -0.78 7.87 -4.44
CA ALA A 157 -1.47 9.03 -4.98
C ALA A 157 -2.28 8.66 -6.24
N LEU A 158 -1.70 7.90 -7.16
CA LEU A 158 -2.37 7.47 -8.39
C LEU A 158 -3.55 6.55 -8.11
N LEU A 159 -3.40 5.61 -7.17
CA LEU A 159 -4.51 4.77 -6.73
C LEU A 159 -5.63 5.62 -6.12
N ALA A 160 -5.30 6.60 -5.25
CA ALA A 160 -6.29 7.47 -4.63
C ALA A 160 -7.01 8.39 -5.64
N LEU A 161 -6.29 8.94 -6.62
CA LEU A 161 -6.89 9.70 -7.73
C LEU A 161 -7.84 8.83 -8.54
N SER A 162 -7.44 7.59 -8.83
CA SER A 162 -8.25 6.63 -9.58
C SER A 162 -9.54 6.27 -8.85
N GLU A 163 -9.46 5.93 -7.56
CA GLU A 163 -10.62 5.60 -6.74
C GLU A 163 -11.58 6.78 -6.54
N LYS A 164 -11.10 8.01 -6.75
CA LYS A 164 -11.90 9.24 -6.72
C LYS A 164 -12.44 9.66 -8.09
N GLY A 165 -12.10 8.97 -9.19
CA GLY A 165 -12.45 9.39 -10.54
C GLY A 165 -11.74 10.67 -11.01
N GLU A 166 -10.61 11.00 -10.39
CA GLU A 166 -9.85 12.22 -10.65
C GLU A 166 -8.55 11.96 -11.43
N LEU A 167 -8.20 10.69 -11.67
CA LEU A 167 -6.95 10.30 -12.33
C LEU A 167 -6.78 10.99 -13.68
N ALA A 168 -7.78 10.90 -14.55
CA ALA A 168 -7.77 11.50 -15.89
C ALA A 168 -7.70 13.05 -15.91
N ASN A 169 -7.91 13.70 -14.76
CA ASN A 169 -7.87 15.17 -14.64
C ASN A 169 -6.62 15.68 -13.92
N ARG A 170 -6.02 14.87 -13.05
CA ARG A 170 -5.00 15.32 -12.09
C ARG A 170 -3.72 14.49 -12.11
N MET A 171 -3.66 13.40 -12.86
CA MET A 171 -2.50 12.53 -12.88
C MET A 171 -1.20 13.30 -13.18
N PHE A 172 -1.19 14.19 -14.18
CA PHE A 172 0.01 14.95 -14.55
C PHE A 172 0.33 16.15 -13.63
N THR A 173 -0.43 16.37 -12.55
CA THR A 173 0.06 17.23 -11.47
C THR A 173 1.19 16.57 -10.69
N TYR A 174 1.33 15.25 -10.82
CA TYR A 174 2.40 14.46 -10.21
C TYR A 174 3.54 14.20 -11.23
N PRO A 175 4.80 14.10 -10.75
CA PRO A 175 5.97 13.87 -11.61
C PRO A 175 6.10 12.41 -12.07
N ILE A 176 5.17 11.95 -12.90
CA ILE A 176 5.13 10.60 -13.47
C ILE A 176 6.17 10.49 -14.59
N LEU A 177 6.89 9.36 -14.65
CA LEU A 177 7.75 9.03 -15.79
C LEU A 177 7.20 7.91 -16.66
N GLY A 178 6.35 7.03 -16.13
CA GLY A 178 5.83 5.91 -16.90
C GLY A 178 4.85 5.03 -16.14
N VAL A 179 4.47 3.91 -16.76
CA VAL A 179 3.53 2.92 -16.21
C VAL A 179 4.01 2.34 -14.88
N GLU A 180 5.32 2.21 -14.70
CA GLU A 180 5.93 1.69 -13.46
C GLU A 180 5.63 2.54 -12.22
N ASP A 181 5.10 3.76 -12.36
CA ASP A 181 4.67 4.58 -11.23
C ASP A 181 3.34 4.15 -10.62
N PHE A 182 2.58 3.29 -11.30
CA PHE A 182 1.29 2.80 -10.82
C PHE A 182 1.42 1.60 -9.88
N LEU A 183 2.54 0.89 -9.92
CA LEU A 183 2.76 -0.37 -9.22
C LEU A 183 4.22 -0.50 -8.78
N TYR A 184 4.48 -1.11 -7.63
CA TYR A 184 5.86 -1.43 -7.26
C TYR A 184 6.31 -2.73 -7.91
N VAL A 185 7.11 -2.61 -8.97
CA VAL A 185 7.54 -3.76 -9.77
C VAL A 185 8.94 -4.28 -9.39
N ASP A 186 9.89 -3.38 -9.15
CA ASP A 186 11.30 -3.71 -8.87
C ASP A 186 11.71 -3.53 -7.41
N TRP A 187 10.72 -3.23 -6.56
CA TRP A 187 10.97 -3.03 -5.16
C TRP A 187 10.46 -4.23 -4.36
N TYR A 188 11.39 -5.05 -3.90
CA TYR A 188 11.12 -6.26 -3.15
C TYR A 188 11.10 -5.95 -1.65
N SER A 189 9.92 -5.56 -1.14
CA SER A 189 9.74 -5.25 0.27
C SER A 189 8.33 -5.63 0.73
N ARG A 190 8.13 -5.59 2.05
CA ARG A 190 6.79 -5.78 2.63
C ARG A 190 5.84 -4.69 2.16
N GLU A 191 6.29 -3.44 2.17
CA GLU A 191 5.51 -2.25 1.80
C GLU A 191 5.05 -2.31 0.33
N SER A 192 5.90 -2.81 -0.57
CA SER A 192 5.55 -2.94 -1.98
C SER A 192 4.49 -4.01 -2.21
N GLY A 193 4.65 -5.21 -1.62
CA GLY A 193 3.64 -6.27 -1.68
C GLY A 193 2.31 -5.83 -1.07
N PHE A 194 2.36 -5.10 0.05
CA PHE A 194 1.17 -4.52 0.67
C PHE A 194 0.46 -3.54 -0.25
N PHE A 195 1.15 -2.53 -0.79
CA PHE A 195 0.53 -1.59 -1.73
C PHE A 195 -0.01 -2.30 -2.97
N ASN A 196 0.79 -3.16 -3.60
CA ASN A 196 0.39 -3.88 -4.80
C ASN A 196 -0.90 -4.67 -4.54
N SER A 197 -1.02 -5.30 -3.38
CA SER A 197 -2.26 -5.99 -3.01
C SER A 197 -3.47 -5.04 -2.94
N LEU A 198 -3.32 -3.79 -2.47
CA LEU A 198 -4.40 -2.79 -2.47
C LEU A 198 -4.77 -2.39 -3.90
N PHE A 199 -3.77 -2.22 -4.76
CA PHE A 199 -3.95 -1.89 -6.16
C PHE A 199 -4.72 -3.00 -6.90
N TYR A 200 -4.31 -4.25 -6.80
CA TYR A 200 -5.01 -5.39 -7.44
C TYR A 200 -6.42 -5.61 -6.90
N GLU A 201 -6.62 -5.41 -5.59
CA GLU A 201 -7.94 -5.45 -4.96
C GLU A 201 -8.88 -4.38 -5.55
N SER A 202 -8.35 -3.20 -5.91
CA SER A 202 -9.14 -2.05 -6.35
C SER A 202 -9.80 -2.23 -7.72
N PHE A 203 -9.20 -2.98 -8.63
CA PHE A 203 -9.76 -3.21 -9.98
C PHE A 203 -10.40 -4.58 -10.18
N GLY A 204 -10.46 -5.40 -9.12
CA GLY A 204 -11.20 -6.66 -9.11
C GLY A 204 -10.34 -7.93 -9.18
N SER A 205 -9.02 -7.81 -9.28
CA SER A 205 -8.13 -8.98 -9.26
C SER A 205 -7.84 -9.44 -7.83
N VAL A 206 -8.81 -10.12 -7.23
CA VAL A 206 -8.71 -10.60 -5.84
C VAL A 206 -7.61 -11.66 -5.70
N ASN A 207 -7.43 -12.54 -6.69
CA ASN A 207 -6.37 -13.56 -6.67
C ASN A 207 -4.96 -12.95 -6.65
N GLU A 208 -4.72 -11.94 -7.48
CA GLU A 208 -3.41 -11.27 -7.46
C GLU A 208 -3.24 -10.45 -6.18
N ALA A 209 -4.31 -9.87 -5.63
CA ALA A 209 -4.25 -9.25 -4.32
C ALA A 209 -3.86 -10.25 -3.21
N VAL A 210 -4.37 -11.48 -3.27
CA VAL A 210 -3.98 -12.57 -2.36
C VAL A 210 -2.51 -12.93 -2.56
N HIS A 211 -2.06 -13.11 -3.80
CA HIS A 211 -0.66 -13.38 -4.12
C HIS A 211 0.29 -12.31 -3.58
N GLN A 212 -0.02 -11.03 -3.79
CA GLN A 212 0.78 -9.90 -3.29
C GLN A 212 0.75 -9.81 -1.75
N THR A 213 -0.36 -10.19 -1.13
CA THR A 213 -0.46 -10.30 0.34
C THR A 213 0.46 -11.41 0.87
N PHE A 214 0.56 -12.56 0.19
CA PHE A 214 1.53 -13.60 0.54
C PHE A 214 2.97 -13.15 0.32
N GLN A 215 3.28 -12.53 -0.83
CA GLN A 215 4.59 -11.95 -1.11
C GLN A 215 5.01 -10.98 0.00
N SER A 216 4.11 -10.08 0.41
CA SER A 216 4.33 -9.15 1.52
C SER A 216 4.63 -9.88 2.84
N ALA A 217 4.03 -11.04 3.07
CA ALA A 217 4.16 -11.79 4.32
C ALA A 217 5.51 -12.52 4.46
N THR A 218 6.16 -12.87 3.34
CA THR A 218 7.46 -13.56 3.36
C THR A 218 8.59 -12.71 3.95
N TYR A 219 8.42 -11.39 4.01
CA TYR A 219 9.35 -10.45 4.62
C TYR A 219 9.19 -10.30 6.15
N LEU A 220 8.22 -10.99 6.75
CA LEU A 220 7.96 -10.93 8.19
C LEU A 220 8.59 -12.13 8.92
N PRO A 221 9.05 -11.96 10.17
CA PRO A 221 9.77 -13.02 10.90
C PRO A 221 9.05 -14.37 10.98
N HIS A 222 7.71 -14.35 11.10
CA HIS A 222 6.88 -15.56 11.21
C HIS A 222 6.21 -15.95 9.88
N GLY A 223 6.61 -15.36 8.76
CA GLY A 223 5.97 -15.54 7.45
C GLY A 223 4.51 -15.05 7.39
N THR A 224 4.04 -14.36 8.43
CA THR A 224 2.70 -13.77 8.55
C THR A 224 2.65 -12.74 9.68
N SER A 225 1.53 -12.06 9.81
CA SER A 225 1.22 -11.12 10.90
C SER A 225 -0.30 -10.98 11.08
N PHE A 226 -0.72 -10.26 12.12
CA PHE A 226 -2.11 -9.86 12.26
C PHE A 226 -2.66 -9.13 11.04
N GLY A 227 -1.90 -8.17 10.48
CA GLY A 227 -2.27 -7.44 9.26
C GLY A 227 -2.50 -8.37 8.05
N THR A 228 -1.56 -9.29 7.82
CA THR A 228 -1.64 -10.29 6.75
C THR A 228 -2.84 -11.21 6.90
N LEU A 229 -3.04 -11.79 8.08
CA LEU A 229 -4.17 -12.70 8.35
C LEU A 229 -5.50 -11.99 8.15
N ARG A 230 -5.67 -10.77 8.67
CA ARG A 230 -6.88 -9.96 8.45
C ARG A 230 -7.13 -9.70 6.98
N ARG A 231 -6.08 -9.38 6.23
CA ARG A 231 -6.17 -9.10 4.80
C ARG A 231 -6.55 -10.35 4.01
N LEU A 232 -5.99 -11.51 4.31
CA LEU A 232 -6.37 -12.78 3.68
C LEU A 232 -7.84 -13.12 3.97
N VAL A 233 -8.31 -12.97 5.22
CA VAL A 233 -9.73 -13.16 5.58
C VAL A 233 -10.62 -12.24 4.73
N LEU A 234 -10.26 -10.96 4.60
CA LEU A 234 -11.01 -9.99 3.80
C LEU A 234 -11.07 -10.38 2.32
N LEU A 235 -9.91 -10.72 1.72
CA LEU A 235 -9.80 -11.03 0.30
C LEU A 235 -10.53 -12.33 -0.06
N TYR A 236 -10.38 -13.39 0.73
CA TYR A 236 -11.09 -14.65 0.46
C TYR A 236 -12.61 -14.51 0.63
N ARG A 237 -13.09 -13.68 1.57
CA ARG A 237 -14.51 -13.34 1.65
C ARG A 237 -15.00 -12.59 0.42
N LYS A 238 -14.21 -11.63 -0.10
CA LYS A 238 -14.53 -10.93 -1.36
C LYS A 238 -14.60 -11.86 -2.56
N GLN A 239 -13.79 -12.92 -2.55
CA GLN A 239 -13.81 -13.97 -3.56
C GLN A 239 -15.00 -14.94 -3.41
N GLY A 240 -15.69 -14.94 -2.25
CA GLY A 240 -16.70 -15.94 -1.92
C GLY A 240 -16.12 -17.29 -1.44
N ASN A 241 -14.82 -17.35 -1.14
CA ASN A 241 -14.17 -18.55 -0.62
C ASN A 241 -14.16 -18.53 0.91
N ASP A 242 -15.32 -18.82 1.51
CA ASP A 242 -15.49 -18.78 2.96
C ASP A 242 -14.64 -19.83 3.70
N THR A 243 -14.33 -20.98 3.08
CA THR A 243 -13.47 -22.00 3.69
C THR A 243 -12.06 -21.49 3.94
N LEU A 244 -11.42 -20.84 2.94
CA LEU A 244 -10.11 -20.25 3.15
C LEU A 244 -10.17 -19.05 4.09
N ALA A 245 -11.21 -18.22 3.99
CA ALA A 245 -11.40 -17.11 4.93
C ALA A 245 -11.49 -17.61 6.37
N ASP A 246 -12.29 -18.65 6.64
CA ASP A 246 -12.45 -19.23 7.98
C ASP A 246 -11.18 -19.92 8.48
N LYS A 247 -10.36 -20.49 7.59
CA LYS A 247 -9.03 -21.02 7.95
C LYS A 247 -8.15 -19.92 8.54
N TYR A 248 -8.00 -18.79 7.86
CA TYR A 248 -7.17 -17.69 8.36
C TYR A 248 -7.78 -16.99 9.58
N ALA A 249 -9.11 -16.88 9.63
CA ALA A 249 -9.81 -16.36 10.81
C ALA A 249 -9.60 -17.25 12.04
N THR A 250 -9.60 -18.57 11.86
CA THR A 250 -9.33 -19.53 12.94
C THR A 250 -7.93 -19.35 13.52
N ILE A 251 -6.91 -19.14 12.67
CA ILE A 251 -5.55 -18.83 13.12
C ILE A 251 -5.53 -17.52 13.90
N LEU A 252 -6.15 -16.48 13.36
CA LEU A 252 -6.20 -15.15 13.99
C LEU A 252 -6.91 -15.18 15.36
N ASN A 253 -7.93 -16.02 15.51
CA ASN A 253 -8.68 -16.25 16.75
C ASN A 253 -7.87 -17.00 17.83
N GLN A 254 -6.64 -17.48 17.51
CA GLN A 254 -5.71 -17.99 18.53
C GLN A 254 -4.95 -16.86 19.25
N SER A 255 -5.16 -15.60 18.87
CA SER A 255 -4.65 -14.44 19.61
C SER A 255 -5.56 -14.09 20.80
N THR A 256 -5.17 -13.12 21.63
CA THR A 256 -6.01 -12.67 22.76
C THR A 256 -7.03 -11.62 22.33
N LEU A 257 -6.64 -10.71 21.42
CA LEU A 257 -7.48 -9.56 21.05
C LEU A 257 -8.34 -9.78 19.81
N HIS A 258 -7.84 -10.51 18.81
CA HIS A 258 -8.52 -10.61 17.52
C HIS A 258 -9.55 -11.73 17.55
N ASN A 259 -10.83 -11.34 17.53
CA ASN A 259 -11.97 -12.25 17.43
C ASN A 259 -12.76 -11.97 16.15
N TYR A 260 -12.61 -12.86 15.18
CA TYR A 260 -13.31 -12.83 13.90
C TYR A 260 -14.46 -13.82 13.90
N SER A 261 -15.63 -13.37 13.45
CA SER A 261 -16.77 -14.24 13.21
C SER A 261 -16.42 -15.27 12.14
N LEU A 262 -16.61 -16.55 12.43
CA LEU A 262 -16.55 -17.60 11.42
C LEU A 262 -17.85 -17.60 10.63
N GLY A 263 -17.79 -17.96 9.35
CA GLY A 263 -18.99 -18.18 8.56
C GLY A 263 -19.89 -19.24 9.22
N LYS A 264 -21.21 -19.14 9.01
CA LYS A 264 -22.07 -20.29 9.29
C LYS A 264 -21.61 -21.37 8.32
N ARG A 265 -20.83 -22.35 8.80
CA ARG A 265 -20.62 -23.60 8.06
C ARG A 265 -22.01 -24.13 7.80
N ALA A 266 -22.51 -23.99 6.58
CA ALA A 266 -23.57 -24.88 6.14
C ALA A 266 -23.06 -26.29 6.46
N ASN A 267 -23.88 -27.13 7.09
CA ASN A 267 -23.54 -28.52 7.35
C ASN A 267 -23.27 -29.19 6.00
N VAL A 268 -22.05 -29.08 5.49
CA VAL A 268 -21.56 -29.88 4.38
C VAL A 268 -21.05 -31.16 5.01
N SER A 269 -22.01 -31.96 5.47
CA SER A 269 -21.84 -33.38 5.74
C SER A 269 -21.73 -34.07 4.38
N GLY A 270 -20.56 -33.96 3.77
CA GLY A 270 -20.23 -34.54 2.49
C GLY A 270 -18.80 -34.17 2.16
N GLU A 271 -17.97 -35.13 1.77
CA GLU A 271 -16.68 -34.88 1.16
C GLU A 271 -16.90 -33.99 -0.07
N GLY A 272 -16.67 -32.69 0.11
CA GLY A 272 -16.92 -31.67 -0.89
C GLY A 272 -16.62 -30.33 -0.27
N ALA A 273 -15.46 -29.78 -0.60
CA ALA A 273 -15.17 -28.36 -0.44
C ALA A 273 -16.35 -27.51 -1.00
N PRO A 274 -16.46 -26.21 -0.66
CA PRO A 274 -17.36 -25.33 -1.41
C PRO A 274 -16.77 -25.11 -2.81
N ASP A 275 -16.75 -26.16 -3.62
CA ASP A 275 -16.27 -26.23 -5.00
C ASP A 275 -17.48 -26.25 -5.94
N SER A 276 -18.42 -25.32 -5.79
CA SER A 276 -19.23 -24.98 -6.95
C SER A 276 -18.34 -24.16 -7.89
N ILE A 277 -17.50 -24.84 -8.68
CA ILE A 277 -16.81 -24.31 -9.87
C ILE A 277 -17.80 -23.57 -10.79
N ASP A 278 -19.10 -23.80 -10.63
CA ASP A 278 -20.17 -23.05 -11.27
C ASP A 278 -20.17 -21.52 -11.00
N SER A 279 -19.59 -21.03 -9.89
CA SER A 279 -19.40 -19.58 -9.68
C SER A 279 -18.15 -19.02 -10.40
N LEU A 280 -17.29 -19.89 -10.93
CA LEU A 280 -16.18 -19.54 -11.84
C LEU A 280 -16.65 -19.51 -13.31
N LYS A 281 -17.96 -19.52 -13.57
CA LYS A 281 -18.55 -19.24 -14.89
C LYS A 281 -18.41 -17.76 -15.27
N GLN A 282 -17.18 -17.27 -15.43
CA GLN A 282 -16.79 -16.16 -16.31
C GLN A 282 -15.36 -15.74 -16.00
N THR A 283 -14.39 -16.51 -16.46
CA THR A 283 -13.09 -15.95 -16.80
C THR A 283 -12.54 -16.84 -17.90
N SER A 284 -12.44 -16.30 -19.12
CA SER A 284 -12.00 -17.11 -20.25
C SER A 284 -10.65 -17.76 -19.89
N ALA A 285 -10.49 -19.05 -20.20
CA ALA A 285 -9.27 -19.83 -19.95
C ALA A 285 -7.98 -19.25 -20.56
N LYS A 286 -8.06 -18.12 -21.28
CA LYS A 286 -6.95 -17.39 -21.91
C LYS A 286 -6.45 -16.18 -21.13
N ALA A 287 -7.09 -15.80 -20.02
CA ALA A 287 -6.80 -14.54 -19.38
C ALA A 287 -5.88 -14.72 -18.15
N SER A 288 -4.61 -15.01 -18.42
CA SER A 288 -3.56 -14.98 -17.40
C SER A 288 -3.24 -13.54 -17.02
N LEU A 289 -3.11 -13.28 -15.72
CA LEU A 289 -2.46 -12.06 -15.23
C LEU A 289 -0.96 -12.32 -15.12
N ILE A 290 -0.16 -11.27 -15.33
CA ILE A 290 1.29 -11.33 -15.20
C ILE A 290 1.69 -10.52 -13.98
N THR A 291 2.27 -11.18 -12.99
CA THR A 291 2.89 -10.51 -11.85
C THR A 291 3.96 -9.57 -12.42
N ARG A 292 3.72 -8.24 -12.34
CA ARG A 292 4.61 -7.11 -12.73
C ARG A 292 4.17 -6.23 -13.90
N ASP A 293 3.07 -6.53 -14.59
CA ASP A 293 2.60 -5.64 -15.67
C ASP A 293 1.20 -5.06 -15.36
N ALA A 294 1.18 -3.86 -14.76
CA ALA A 294 -0.06 -3.19 -14.39
C ALA A 294 -0.91 -2.84 -15.62
N PHE A 295 -0.28 -2.44 -16.73
CA PHE A 295 -1.00 -2.01 -17.93
C PHE A 295 -1.66 -3.21 -18.63
N TYR A 296 -0.91 -4.29 -18.80
CA TYR A 296 -1.43 -5.55 -19.30
C TYR A 296 -2.56 -6.09 -18.40
N ASN A 297 -2.35 -6.12 -17.08
CA ASN A 297 -3.34 -6.69 -16.16
C ASN A 297 -4.65 -5.90 -16.14
N VAL A 298 -4.61 -4.56 -16.15
CA VAL A 298 -5.82 -3.75 -16.25
C VAL A 298 -6.49 -3.96 -17.63
N GLY A 299 -5.72 -4.03 -18.71
CA GLY A 299 -6.23 -4.33 -20.05
C GLY A 299 -6.94 -5.68 -20.14
N GLN A 300 -6.35 -6.73 -19.54
CA GLN A 300 -6.96 -8.06 -19.45
C GLN A 300 -8.25 -8.04 -18.64
N MET A 301 -8.31 -7.23 -17.58
CA MET A 301 -9.54 -7.10 -16.79
C MET A 301 -10.67 -6.45 -17.58
N LEU A 302 -10.36 -5.40 -18.36
CA LEU A 302 -11.33 -4.80 -19.29
C LEU A 302 -11.79 -5.82 -20.35
N ALA A 303 -10.88 -6.58 -20.93
CA ALA A 303 -11.19 -7.61 -21.92
C ALA A 303 -12.06 -8.75 -21.36
N GLN A 304 -11.99 -9.02 -20.06
CA GLN A 304 -12.84 -9.98 -19.36
C GLN A 304 -14.21 -9.41 -18.96
N GLY A 305 -14.49 -8.14 -19.26
CA GLY A 305 -15.77 -7.50 -18.96
C GLY A 305 -15.81 -6.75 -17.62
N HIS A 306 -14.69 -6.61 -16.90
CA HIS A 306 -14.61 -5.77 -15.69
C HIS A 306 -14.49 -4.28 -16.02
N ILE A 307 -15.45 -3.79 -16.81
CA ILE A 307 -15.51 -2.43 -17.35
C ILE A 307 -16.15 -1.51 -16.30
N THR A 308 -15.30 -0.85 -15.53
CA THR A 308 -15.69 0.24 -14.63
C THR A 308 -15.00 1.53 -15.08
N GLN A 309 -15.59 2.69 -14.77
CA GLN A 309 -14.97 3.98 -15.11
C GLN A 309 -13.53 4.07 -14.57
N ALA A 310 -13.29 3.61 -13.33
CA ALA A 310 -11.96 3.62 -12.74
C ALA A 310 -10.96 2.75 -13.51
N ASN A 311 -11.36 1.57 -13.99
CA ASN A 311 -10.50 0.67 -14.76
C ASN A 311 -10.21 1.20 -16.17
N VAL A 312 -11.23 1.78 -16.81
CA VAL A 312 -11.07 2.47 -18.09
C VAL A 312 -10.10 3.63 -17.92
N ASP A 313 -10.29 4.45 -16.88
CA ASP A 313 -9.43 5.59 -16.62
C ASP A 313 -7.99 5.16 -16.33
N ARG A 314 -7.79 4.10 -15.53
CA ARG A 314 -6.47 3.49 -15.28
C ARG A 314 -5.79 3.09 -16.59
N PHE A 315 -6.49 2.34 -17.44
CA PHE A 315 -5.92 1.88 -18.70
C PHE A 315 -5.53 3.04 -19.62
N LEU A 316 -6.44 3.99 -19.83
CA LEU A 316 -6.18 5.16 -20.66
C LEU A 316 -5.03 6.00 -20.10
N CYS A 317 -5.01 6.25 -18.79
CA CYS A 317 -3.94 6.99 -18.15
C CYS A 317 -2.60 6.25 -18.17
N MET A 318 -2.56 4.93 -18.06
CA MET A 318 -1.35 4.14 -18.25
C MET A 318 -0.85 4.20 -19.70
N ALA A 319 -1.74 4.17 -20.70
CA ALA A 319 -1.36 4.38 -22.10
C ALA A 319 -0.72 5.77 -22.31
N LEU A 320 -1.29 6.81 -21.71
CA LEU A 320 -0.71 8.16 -21.71
C LEU A 320 0.62 8.23 -20.95
N ALA A 321 0.77 7.49 -19.84
CA ALA A 321 2.04 7.42 -19.13
C ALA A 321 3.11 6.68 -19.96
N ASN A 322 2.72 5.66 -20.74
CA ASN A 322 3.60 4.90 -21.62
C ASN A 322 3.90 5.57 -22.96
N ARG A 323 3.32 6.74 -23.22
CA ARG A 323 3.45 7.46 -24.49
C ARG A 323 2.86 6.77 -25.70
N ASP A 324 1.89 5.88 -25.47
CA ASP A 324 1.17 5.20 -26.54
C ASP A 324 -0.17 5.89 -26.84
N LEU A 325 -0.10 6.99 -27.59
CA LEU A 325 -1.28 7.75 -28.02
C LEU A 325 -2.19 6.93 -28.95
N LYS A 326 -1.64 5.95 -29.67
CA LYS A 326 -2.42 5.09 -30.58
C LYS A 326 -3.30 4.12 -29.79
N ILE A 327 -2.73 3.45 -28.78
CA ILE A 327 -3.51 2.59 -27.87
C ILE A 327 -4.52 3.44 -27.09
N PHE A 328 -4.10 4.60 -26.58
CA PHE A 328 -4.99 5.54 -25.89
C PHE A 328 -6.22 5.88 -26.76
N TYR A 329 -6.02 6.33 -28.00
CA TYR A 329 -7.13 6.75 -28.87
C TYR A 329 -8.07 5.59 -29.20
N ARG A 330 -7.52 4.40 -29.52
CA ARG A 330 -8.34 3.20 -29.77
C ARG A 330 -9.18 2.81 -28.56
N ALA A 331 -8.58 2.79 -27.38
CA ALA A 331 -9.27 2.46 -26.15
C ALA A 331 -10.30 3.53 -25.75
N LEU A 332 -9.99 4.81 -25.99
CA LEU A 332 -10.91 5.92 -25.72
C LEU A 332 -12.20 5.76 -26.53
N LYS A 333 -12.09 5.48 -27.83
CA LYS A 333 -13.26 5.24 -28.69
C LYS A 333 -14.06 4.01 -28.30
N LEU A 334 -13.41 3.00 -27.74
CA LEU A 334 -14.06 1.76 -27.34
C LEU A 334 -14.84 1.90 -26.03
N TYR A 335 -14.28 2.61 -25.05
CA TYR A 335 -14.80 2.62 -23.69
C TYR A 335 -15.42 3.94 -23.24
N VAL A 336 -15.18 5.04 -23.94
CA VAL A 336 -15.63 6.39 -23.52
C VAL A 336 -16.53 7.01 -24.57
N ASP A 337 -17.66 7.52 -24.11
CA ASP A 337 -18.57 8.35 -24.92
C ASP A 337 -17.94 9.74 -25.14
N ILE A 338 -17.28 9.90 -26.29
CA ILE A 338 -16.58 11.14 -26.66
C ILE A 338 -17.48 12.37 -26.81
N LYS A 339 -18.80 12.18 -26.85
CA LYS A 339 -19.79 13.28 -26.91
C LYS A 339 -20.00 13.93 -25.55
N ARG A 340 -19.60 13.26 -24.47
CA ARG A 340 -19.64 13.82 -23.11
C ARG A 340 -18.40 14.67 -22.85
N PRO A 341 -18.48 15.63 -21.91
CA PRO A 341 -17.30 16.36 -21.46
C PRO A 341 -16.20 15.40 -21.02
N LEU A 342 -15.07 15.43 -21.73
CA LEU A 342 -13.94 14.57 -21.45
C LEU A 342 -13.08 15.14 -20.30
N PRO A 343 -12.39 14.29 -19.53
CA PRO A 343 -11.36 14.73 -18.61
C PRO A 343 -10.28 15.57 -19.30
N LYS A 344 -9.68 16.50 -18.54
CA LYS A 344 -8.66 17.44 -19.01
C LYS A 344 -7.57 16.73 -19.83
N HIS A 345 -6.95 15.69 -19.27
CA HIS A 345 -5.80 15.06 -19.93
C HIS A 345 -6.19 14.26 -21.19
N TYR A 346 -7.46 13.87 -21.33
CA TYR A 346 -7.94 13.22 -22.55
C TYR A 346 -8.12 14.23 -23.67
N GLN A 347 -8.64 15.41 -23.33
CA GLN A 347 -8.72 16.53 -24.28
C GLN A 347 -7.32 16.96 -24.75
N GLU A 348 -6.38 17.12 -23.81
CA GLU A 348 -4.98 17.46 -24.13
C GLU A 348 -4.32 16.40 -25.04
N ALA A 349 -4.53 15.10 -24.75
CA ALA A 349 -3.99 14.02 -25.57
C ALA A 349 -4.61 13.95 -26.97
N LEU A 350 -5.90 14.25 -27.10
CA LEU A 350 -6.59 14.31 -28.40
C LEU A 350 -6.10 15.49 -29.24
N LEU A 351 -5.95 16.67 -28.65
CA LEU A 351 -5.34 17.83 -29.33
C LEU A 351 -3.94 17.49 -29.83
N LEU A 352 -3.11 16.89 -28.97
CA LEU A 352 -1.78 16.43 -29.32
C LEU A 352 -1.81 15.47 -30.51
N LEU A 353 -2.63 14.42 -30.43
CA LEU A 353 -2.68 13.39 -31.46
C LEU A 353 -3.19 13.96 -32.80
N SER A 354 -4.23 14.78 -32.79
CA SER A 354 -4.77 15.44 -33.99
C SER A 354 -3.78 16.40 -34.66
N SER A 355 -2.79 16.91 -33.92
CA SER A 355 -1.75 17.78 -34.49
C SER A 355 -0.68 17.05 -35.29
N PHE A 356 -0.60 15.71 -35.16
CA PHE A 356 0.39 14.86 -35.84
C PHE A 356 -0.22 13.83 -36.80
N ASP A 357 -1.51 13.51 -36.65
CA ASP A 357 -2.18 12.47 -37.40
C ASP A 357 -3.54 12.95 -37.87
N ASP A 358 -3.62 13.33 -39.15
CA ASP A 358 -4.83 13.85 -39.80
C ASP A 358 -5.99 12.83 -39.80
N SER A 359 -5.73 11.54 -39.54
CA SER A 359 -6.78 10.53 -39.43
C SER A 359 -7.57 10.61 -38.11
N VAL A 360 -7.11 11.40 -37.15
CA VAL A 360 -7.72 11.55 -35.83
C VAL A 360 -8.74 12.69 -35.86
N ASP A 361 -9.99 12.31 -36.11
CA ASP A 361 -11.12 13.23 -36.09
C ASP A 361 -11.55 13.56 -34.64
N ILE A 362 -11.38 14.83 -34.27
CA ILE A 362 -11.81 15.40 -32.97
C ILE A 362 -12.96 16.41 -33.12
N SER A 363 -13.58 16.50 -34.30
CA SER A 363 -14.64 17.49 -34.59
C SER A 363 -15.88 17.31 -33.70
N GLU A 364 -16.23 16.07 -33.36
CA GLU A 364 -17.34 15.75 -32.46
C GLU A 364 -16.99 15.89 -30.97
N VAL A 365 -15.72 16.14 -30.63
CA VAL A 365 -15.25 16.20 -29.25
C VAL A 365 -15.41 17.62 -28.70
N LYS A 366 -16.13 17.75 -27.59
CA LYS A 366 -16.23 19.03 -26.88
C LYS A 366 -14.93 19.31 -26.10
N ILE A 367 -14.07 20.15 -26.68
CA ILE A 367 -12.82 20.62 -26.05
C ILE A 367 -13.06 21.94 -25.33
N ASP A 368 -12.67 22.00 -24.07
CA ASP A 368 -12.73 23.19 -23.23
C ASP A 368 -11.74 24.26 -23.75
N GLU A 369 -12.20 25.51 -23.80
CA GLU A 369 -11.41 26.64 -24.33
C GLU A 369 -10.15 26.90 -23.50
N GLY A 370 -10.23 26.75 -22.17
CA GLY A 370 -9.09 26.87 -21.28
C GLY A 370 -8.04 25.79 -21.53
N VAL A 371 -8.47 24.57 -21.83
CA VAL A 371 -7.57 23.46 -22.20
C VAL A 371 -6.90 23.74 -23.54
N ARG A 372 -7.66 24.19 -24.54
CA ARG A 372 -7.11 24.56 -25.86
C ARG A 372 -6.07 25.67 -25.76
N ASN A 373 -6.38 26.73 -25.01
CA ASN A 373 -5.46 27.86 -24.82
C ASN A 373 -4.19 27.45 -24.06
N ALA A 374 -4.33 26.61 -23.03
CA ALA A 374 -3.18 26.07 -22.30
C ALA A 374 -2.30 25.19 -23.21
N PHE A 375 -2.92 24.32 -24.01
CA PHE A 375 -2.22 23.45 -24.94
C PHE A 375 -1.39 24.23 -25.97
N GLU A 376 -1.97 25.25 -26.61
CA GLU A 376 -1.25 26.10 -27.58
C GLU A 376 -0.09 26.88 -26.92
N THR A 377 -0.26 27.28 -25.66
CA THR A 377 0.80 27.94 -24.89
C THR A 377 1.96 26.97 -24.58
N GLU A 378 1.62 25.73 -24.23
CA GLU A 378 2.58 24.72 -23.77
C GLU A 378 3.32 24.01 -24.92
N ARG A 379 2.73 23.99 -26.12
CA ARG A 379 3.34 23.49 -27.37
C ARG A 379 4.74 24.09 -27.63
N ASN A 380 4.98 25.30 -27.14
CA ASN A 380 6.22 26.05 -27.33
C ASN A 380 7.16 26.03 -26.10
N ARG A 381 6.91 25.17 -25.09
CA ARG A 381 7.69 25.08 -23.84
C ARG A 381 8.29 23.69 -23.62
N ASP A 382 9.36 23.59 -22.83
CA ASP A 382 9.98 22.33 -22.38
C ASP A 382 9.21 21.67 -21.22
N THR A 383 8.00 21.16 -21.47
CA THR A 383 7.16 20.49 -20.46
C THR A 383 6.89 19.02 -20.82
N PHE A 384 6.08 18.29 -20.04
CA PHE A 384 5.69 16.92 -20.40
C PHE A 384 5.11 16.85 -21.82
N PHE A 385 4.19 17.74 -22.17
CA PHE A 385 3.66 17.83 -23.54
C PHE A 385 4.70 18.39 -24.52
N GLY A 386 5.49 19.39 -24.14
CA GLY A 386 6.65 19.88 -24.91
C GLY A 386 7.62 18.77 -25.34
N TYR A 387 7.89 17.83 -24.44
CA TYR A 387 8.73 16.68 -24.70
C TYR A 387 8.09 15.73 -25.73
N TYR A 388 6.78 15.50 -25.70
CA TYR A 388 6.08 14.77 -26.77
C TYR A 388 6.21 15.44 -28.14
N PHE A 389 6.28 16.78 -28.19
CA PHE A 389 6.56 17.51 -29.43
C PHE A 389 8.03 17.41 -29.88
N SER A 390 8.97 17.12 -28.97
CA SER A 390 10.41 17.07 -29.26
C SER A 390 10.95 15.70 -29.72
N VAL A 391 10.18 14.61 -29.54
CA VAL A 391 10.62 13.26 -29.94
C VAL A 391 10.13 12.98 -31.37
N PRO A 392 11.03 12.78 -32.35
CA PRO A 392 10.62 12.38 -33.69
C PRO A 392 9.95 11.00 -33.62
N GLN A 393 8.74 10.87 -34.16
CA GLN A 393 8.11 9.56 -34.28
C GLN A 393 9.02 8.66 -35.13
N GLN A 394 9.48 7.54 -34.57
CA GLN A 394 10.06 6.49 -35.40
C GLN A 394 8.98 6.02 -36.38
N ASN A 395 9.22 6.30 -37.66
CA ASN A 395 8.41 5.82 -38.77
C ASN A 395 8.18 4.32 -38.65
N GLY A 396 6.94 3.90 -38.94
CA GLY A 396 6.53 2.51 -38.93
C GLY A 396 7.48 1.62 -39.73
N GLY A 397 8.12 0.70 -39.02
CA GLY A 397 8.93 -0.38 -39.58
C GLY A 397 9.11 -1.38 -38.45
N GLY A 398 8.39 -2.49 -38.52
CA GLY A 398 8.43 -3.51 -37.49
C GLY A 398 9.85 -4.05 -37.29
N ASN A 399 10.20 -4.26 -36.03
CA ASN A 399 10.88 -5.47 -35.64
C ASN A 399 10.19 -5.99 -34.38
N PRO A 400 9.82 -7.28 -34.33
CA PRO A 400 9.30 -7.88 -33.11
C PRO A 400 10.41 -7.77 -32.05
N ILE A 401 10.09 -7.21 -30.89
CA ILE A 401 10.96 -7.28 -29.73
C ILE A 401 10.99 -8.75 -29.33
N GLU A 402 12.05 -9.45 -29.76
CA GLU A 402 12.45 -10.70 -29.12
C GLU A 402 12.64 -10.42 -27.62
N PRO A 403 12.21 -11.34 -26.75
CA PRO A 403 12.36 -11.16 -25.32
C PRO A 403 13.85 -11.11 -25.01
N SER A 404 14.35 -9.96 -24.56
CA SER A 404 15.73 -9.79 -24.15
C SER A 404 15.98 -10.56 -22.85
N GLY A 405 16.18 -11.88 -22.98
CA GLY A 405 17.11 -12.60 -22.15
C GLY A 405 18.50 -12.43 -22.75
N GLN A 406 19.43 -11.83 -21.99
CA GLN A 406 20.65 -12.51 -21.59
C GLN A 406 21.67 -11.61 -20.87
N ASN A 407 22.23 -12.22 -19.81
CA ASN A 407 23.63 -12.13 -19.38
C ASN A 407 24.10 -10.86 -18.65
N ALA A 408 23.83 -10.83 -17.35
CA ALA A 408 24.88 -10.48 -16.40
C ALA A 408 25.86 -11.67 -16.31
N SER A 409 27.08 -11.41 -16.77
CA SER A 409 28.25 -12.28 -16.77
C SER A 409 28.51 -12.96 -15.43
N ARG A 410 28.51 -14.30 -15.45
CA ARG A 410 29.30 -15.13 -14.54
C ARG A 410 30.78 -14.85 -14.80
N GLN A 411 31.48 -14.26 -13.83
CA GLN A 411 32.90 -14.52 -13.63
C GLN A 411 33.05 -15.32 -12.35
N GLY A 412 33.72 -16.46 -12.47
CA GLY A 412 33.86 -17.44 -11.42
C GLY A 412 34.81 -16.99 -10.31
N SER A 413 34.47 -17.35 -9.08
CA SER A 413 35.43 -17.73 -8.07
C SER A 413 35.10 -19.16 -7.67
N GLY A 414 36.06 -20.06 -7.91
CA GLY A 414 35.92 -21.46 -7.57
C GLY A 414 35.92 -21.65 -6.06
N PHE A 415 34.99 -22.48 -5.57
CA PHE A 415 35.16 -23.16 -4.30
C PHE A 415 34.81 -24.63 -4.51
N LYS A 416 35.85 -25.46 -4.35
CA LYS A 416 35.80 -26.93 -4.38
C LYS A 416 35.02 -27.43 -3.17
N VAL A 417 34.08 -28.33 -3.41
CA VAL A 417 33.51 -29.21 -2.38
C VAL A 417 34.45 -30.42 -2.26
N GLY A 418 35.04 -30.59 -1.08
CA GLY A 418 35.70 -31.82 -0.66
C GLY A 418 34.76 -32.61 0.25
N SER A 419 34.64 -33.90 -0.09
CA SER A 419 34.26 -35.07 0.72
C SER A 419 33.78 -34.85 2.16
#